data_AF-A0A920UMW6-F1
#
_entry.id   AF-A0A920UMW6-F1
#
_cell.length_a   1.000
_cell.length_b   1.000
_cell.length_c   1.000
_cell.angle_alpha   90.00
_cell.angle_beta   90.00
_cell.angle_gamma   90.00
#
_symmetry.space_group_name_H-M   'P 1'
#
loop_
_entity.id
_entity.type
_entity.pdbx_description
1 polymer ?
#
loop_
_entity_poly.entity_id
_entity_poly.type
_entity_poly.pdbx_seq_one_letter_code
_entity_poly.pdbx_strand_id
1 'polypeptide(L)' 'MDNFESMTNVDGVITRTADATVPVMDRGFLYGDSVYEVFRTYDGVPLLYDEHLGKNSKTRRIDTSRPRAHERSDDR' A
#
# COMPACT_ATOMS: atom_id res chain seq x y z
N MET A 1 -13.35 -3.76 26.48
CA MET A 1 -13.21 -3.08 25.18
C MET A 1 -12.26 -3.91 24.36
N ASP A 2 -12.67 -4.43 23.21
CA ASP A 2 -11.70 -5.00 22.27
C ASP A 2 -10.78 -3.88 21.82
N ASN A 3 -9.48 -4.11 21.99
CA ASN A 3 -8.48 -3.14 21.58
C ASN A 3 -8.33 -3.28 20.06
N PHE A 4 -8.78 -2.28 19.31
CA PHE A 4 -8.58 -2.27 17.87
C PHE A 4 -7.08 -2.15 17.57
N GLU A 5 -6.51 -3.18 16.95
CA GLU A 5 -5.11 -3.19 16.53
C GLU A 5 -5.03 -2.88 15.03
N SER A 6 -4.37 -1.77 14.69
CA SER A 6 -4.19 -1.37 13.30
C SER A 6 -3.13 -2.24 12.62
N MET A 7 -3.40 -2.62 11.37
CA MET A 7 -2.53 -3.47 10.56
C MET A 7 -2.05 -2.70 9.33
N THR A 8 -0.79 -2.92 8.95
CA THR A 8 -0.16 -2.26 7.80
C THR A 8 0.56 -3.30 6.93
N ASN A 9 0.39 -3.19 5.62
CA ASN A 9 1.15 -3.96 4.65
C ASN A 9 2.32 -3.10 4.14
N VAL A 10 3.55 -3.60 4.29
CA VAL A 10 4.74 -3.01 3.67
C VAL A 10 5.41 -4.11 2.85
N ASP A 11 5.64 -3.87 1.56
CA ASP A 11 6.27 -4.82 0.62
C ASP A 11 5.66 -6.22 0.62
N GLY A 12 4.34 -6.33 0.83
CA GLY A 12 3.61 -7.60 0.87
C GLY A 12 3.55 -8.26 2.24
N VAL A 13 4.23 -7.70 3.25
CA VAL A 13 4.25 -8.22 4.62
C VAL A 13 3.26 -7.46 5.49
N ILE A 14 2.26 -8.16 6.02
CA ILE A 14 1.25 -7.60 6.92
C ILE A 14 1.77 -7.68 8.36
N THR A 15 1.91 -6.54 9.01
CA THR A 15 2.37 -6.41 10.41
C THR A 15 1.45 -5.47 11.18
N ARG A 16 1.59 -5.43 12.51
CA ARG A 16 0.94 -4.38 13.31
C ARG A 16 1.51 -3.04 12.89
N THR A 17 0.68 -2.00 12.82
CA THR A 17 1.12 -0.66 12.40
C THR A 17 2.27 -0.12 13.26
N ALA A 18 2.32 -0.48 14.54
CA ALA A 18 3.41 -0.08 15.44
C ALA A 18 4.77 -0.71 15.07
N ASP A 19 4.77 -1.85 14.37
CA ASP A 19 5.98 -2.58 13.96
C ASP A 19 6.35 -2.33 12.48
N ALA A 20 5.46 -1.70 11.70
CA ALA A 20 5.66 -1.47 10.28
C ALA A 20 6.68 -0.33 10.03
N THR A 21 7.68 -0.59 9.19
CA THR A 21 8.75 0.38 8.89
C THR A 21 9.00 0.51 7.40
N VAL A 22 9.29 1.72 6.94
CA VAL A 22 9.84 2.00 5.60
C VAL A 22 11.30 2.46 5.71
N PRO A 23 12.18 2.16 4.74
CA PRO A 23 13.55 2.66 4.76
C PRO A 23 13.62 4.18 4.77
N VAL A 24 14.53 4.76 5.55
CA VAL A 24 14.74 6.22 5.59
C VAL A 24 15.18 6.78 4.23
N MET A 25 15.83 5.96 3.40
CA MET A 25 16.27 6.34 2.06
C MET A 25 15.20 6.11 0.98
N ASP A 26 13.98 5.71 1.35
CA ASP A 26 12.88 5.59 0.41
C ASP A 26 12.57 6.95 -0.23
N ARG A 27 12.36 6.97 -1.55
CA ARG A 27 12.09 8.22 -2.28
C ARG A 27 10.72 8.81 -1.95
N GLY A 28 9.74 7.95 -1.67
CA GLY A 28 8.43 8.35 -1.17
C GLY A 28 8.56 9.08 0.16
N PHE A 29 9.43 8.61 1.05
CA PHE A 29 9.76 9.27 2.31
C PHE A 29 10.57 10.56 2.14
N LEU A 30 11.67 10.53 1.38
CA LEU A 30 12.60 11.67 1.26
C LEU A 30 12.06 12.83 0.43
N TYR A 31 11.34 12.54 -0.66
CA TYR A 31 10.96 13.53 -1.66
C TYR A 31 9.45 13.63 -1.88
N GLY A 32 8.65 12.86 -1.14
CA GLY A 32 7.20 12.77 -1.39
C GLY A 32 6.88 12.09 -2.71
N ASP A 33 7.80 11.28 -3.23
CA ASP A 33 7.69 10.58 -4.52
C ASP A 33 6.78 9.35 -4.42
N SER A 34 5.53 9.57 -4.01
CA SER A 34 4.54 8.52 -3.77
C SER A 34 3.13 9.01 -4.08
N VAL A 35 2.21 8.07 -4.22
CA VAL A 35 0.78 8.35 -4.36
C VAL A 35 0.06 7.72 -3.17
N TYR A 36 -0.88 8.45 -2.58
CA TYR A 36 -1.74 7.92 -1.52
C TYR A 36 -3.22 8.01 -1.95
N GLU A 37 -4.03 7.10 -1.42
CA GLU A 37 -5.48 7.03 -1.63
C GLU A 37 -6.12 6.48 -0.35
N VAL A 38 -7.34 6.92 -0.02
CA VAL A 38 -8.05 6.49 1.18
C VAL A 38 -9.50 6.20 0.84
N PHE A 39 -9.96 4.99 1.17
CA PHE A 39 -11.35 4.59 1.09
C PHE A 39 -11.82 4.01 2.43
N ARG A 40 -13.13 3.96 2.62
CA ARG A 40 -13.75 3.44 3.85
C ARG A 40 -14.35 2.07 3.59
N THR A 41 -14.38 1.24 4.64
CA THR A 41 -15.12 -0.01 4.66
C THR A 41 -16.31 0.13 5.60
N TYR A 42 -17.46 -0.41 5.20
CA TYR A 42 -18.64 -0.56 6.05
C TYR A 42 -18.96 -2.05 6.11
N ASP A 43 -19.01 -2.62 7.31
CA ASP A 43 -19.27 -4.06 7.51
C ASP A 43 -18.36 -4.96 6.66
N GLY A 44 -17.08 -4.61 6.58
CA GLY A 44 -16.09 -5.32 5.76
C GLY A 44 -16.18 -5.05 4.25
N VAL A 45 -17.15 -4.27 3.77
CA VAL A 45 -17.33 -3.96 2.35
C VAL A 45 -16.67 -2.62 1.99
N PRO A 46 -15.67 -2.59 1.08
CA PRO A 46 -15.08 -1.36 0.57
C PRO A 46 -16.08 -0.49 -0.21
N LEU A 47 -16.15 0.80 0.12
CA LEU A 47 -16.96 1.77 -0.60
C LEU A 47 -16.26 2.23 -1.89
N LEU A 48 -16.94 2.16 -3.04
CA LEU A 48 -16.49 2.67 -4.35
C LEU A 48 -15.08 2.18 -4.77
N TYR A 49 -14.74 0.94 -4.41
CA TYR A 49 -13.40 0.35 -4.61
C TYR A 49 -12.84 0.53 -6.03
N ASP A 50 -13.66 0.25 -7.04
CA ASP A 50 -13.25 0.34 -8.45
C ASP A 50 -12.97 1.79 -8.89
N GLU A 51 -13.66 2.77 -8.31
CA GLU A 51 -13.42 4.19 -8.60
C GLU A 51 -12.12 4.69 -7.97
N HIS A 52 -11.84 4.25 -6.75
CA HIS A 52 -10.58 4.53 -6.05
C HIS A 52 -9.40 3.89 -6.80
N LEU A 53 -9.52 2.64 -7.26
CA LEU A 53 -8.47 1.98 -8.06
C LEU A 53 -8.38 2.48 -9.51
N GLY A 54 -9.50 2.90 -10.09
CA GLY A 54 -9.57 3.42 -11.45
C GLY A 54 -8.88 4.79 -11.61
N LYS A 55 -8.79 5.58 -10.53
CA LYS A 55 -8.07 6.87 -10.50
C LYS A 55 -6.56 6.76 -10.68
N ASN A 56 -5.96 5.62 -10.33
CA ASN A 56 -4.51 5.36 -10.39
C ASN A 56 -3.97 5.48 -11.82
N SER A 57 -4.83 5.27 -12.83
CA SER A 57 -4.47 5.37 -14.24
C SER A 57 -4.23 6.81 -14.72
N LYS A 58 -4.74 7.83 -14.00
CA LYS A 58 -4.72 9.24 -14.44
C LYS A 58 -3.64 10.09 -13.78
N THR A 59 -3.04 9.64 -12.67
CA THR A 59 -1.96 10.36 -11.95
C THR A 59 -0.55 9.91 -12.39
N ARG A 60 -0.38 9.66 -13.69
CA ARG A 60 0.89 9.19 -14.28
C ARG A 60 1.86 10.35 -14.54
N ARG A 61 2.15 11.14 -13.50
CA ARG A 61 3.23 12.17 -13.50
C ARG A 61 4.41 11.77 -12.61
N ILE A 62 4.22 10.76 -11.76
CA ILE A 62 5.23 10.18 -10.89
C ILE A 62 5.65 8.83 -11.51
N ASP A 63 6.95 8.64 -11.73
CA ASP A 63 7.51 7.39 -12.27
C ASP A 63 7.54 6.31 -11.19
N THR A 64 6.39 5.71 -10.92
CA THR A 64 6.26 4.53 -10.07
C THR A 64 6.47 3.27 -10.92
N SER A 65 7.68 3.05 -11.42
CA SER A 65 8.01 1.76 -12.05
C SER A 65 7.68 0.64 -11.05
N ARG A 66 6.78 -0.26 -11.48
CA ARG A 66 6.06 -1.24 -10.62
C ARG A 66 7.03 -1.99 -9.69
N PRO A 67 6.77 -2.08 -8.38
CA PRO A 67 7.52 -3.00 -7.53
C PRO A 67 7.29 -4.43 -8.05
N ARG A 68 8.38 -5.21 -8.09
CA ARG A 68 8.34 -6.61 -8.54
C ARG A 68 7.35 -7.37 -7.69
N ALA A 69 6.25 -7.82 -8.29
CA ALA A 69 5.49 -8.93 -7.71
C ALA A 69 6.46 -10.09 -7.58
N HIS A 70 6.58 -10.63 -6.37
CA HIS A 70 7.44 -11.75 -6.02
C HIS A 70 7.34 -12.85 -7.09
N GLU A 71 8.33 -12.94 -7.98
CA GLU A 71 8.54 -14.10 -8.81
C GLU A 71 8.83 -15.24 -7.84
N ARG A 72 7.87 -16.14 -7.70
CA ARG A 72 8.06 -17.38 -6.93
C ARG A 72 9.30 -18.04 -7.51
N SER A 73 10.29 -18.20 -6.67
CA SER A 73 11.43 -19.10 -6.91
C SER A 73 10.91 -20.52 -6.77
N ASP A 74 10.18 -20.99 -7.78
CA ASP A 74 10.02 -22.42 -8.03
C ASP A 74 11.25 -22.86 -8.84
N ASP A 75 12.36 -23.03 -8.12
CA ASP A 75 13.50 -23.82 -8.57
C ASP A 75 13.75 -24.93 -7.53
N ARG A 76 13.00 -26.02 -7.70
CA ARG A 76 13.38 -27.42 -7.41
C ARG A 76 12.63 -28.35 -8.33
#